data_AF-A0A174I4L5-F1
#
_entry.id   AF-A0A174I4L5-F1
#
_cell.length_a   1.000
_cell.length_b   1.000
_cell.length_c   1.000
_cell.angle_alpha   90.00
_cell.angle_beta   90.00
_cell.angle_gamma   90.00
#
_symmetry.space_group_name_H-M   'P 1'
#
loop_
_entity.id
_entity.type
_entity.pdbx_description
1 polymer ?
#
loop_
_entity_poly.entity_id
_entity_poly.type
_entity_poly.pdbx_seq_one_letter_code
_entity_poly.pdbx_strand_id
1 'polypeptide(L)'
;MSKIRFILCIFLLVVAFPLINLQAQNDSDWKKQLKEIQQNEMLRDKGYPQLVSYALQGEVKTVDEMKRLKKKLLSQTDNYLPVVNKENECVELLNLKEIQKIRGKENVSATIKSLSEYFDHVIQQGMRTVKLTWKLHSKTYESLCVVSDNGIVYDHIIMNLMIVS
;
A
#
# COMPACT_ATOMS: atom_id res chain seq x y z
N MET A 1 2.79 -33.98 5.25
CA MET A 1 2.56 -32.74 6.02
C MET A 1 3.72 -31.78 5.79
N SER A 2 3.64 -30.94 4.75
CA SER A 2 4.69 -29.97 4.45
C SER A 2 4.42 -28.69 5.25
N LYS A 3 5.29 -28.41 6.22
CA LYS A 3 5.32 -27.14 6.96
C LYS A 3 5.87 -26.05 6.02
N ILE A 4 5.02 -25.48 5.17
CA ILE A 4 5.41 -24.37 4.31
C ILE A 4 5.21 -23.06 5.08
N ARG A 5 6.32 -22.42 5.41
CA ARG A 5 6.40 -21.09 6.04
C ARG A 5 5.82 -20.06 5.05
N PHE A 6 4.71 -19.43 5.41
CA PHE A 6 4.24 -18.22 4.72
C PHE A 6 5.11 -17.05 5.22
N ILE A 7 6.06 -16.60 4.39
CA ILE A 7 6.85 -15.42 4.69
C ILE A 7 5.99 -14.21 4.32
N LEU A 8 5.48 -13.51 5.32
CA LEU A 8 4.99 -12.15 5.16
C LEU A 8 6.25 -11.30 4.90
N CYS A 9 6.67 -11.20 3.64
CA CYS A 9 7.88 -10.50 3.22
C CYS A 9 7.70 -8.99 3.41
N ILE A 10 7.78 -8.51 4.65
CA ILE A 10 8.11 -7.10 4.93
C ILE A 10 9.62 -6.98 4.71
N PHE A 11 10.06 -6.99 3.46
CA PHE A 11 11.43 -6.64 3.12
C PHE A 11 11.56 -5.12 3.24
N LEU A 12 12.23 -4.67 4.30
CA LEU A 12 12.85 -3.35 4.40
C LEU A 12 13.92 -3.23 3.30
N LEU A 13 13.52 -2.90 2.07
CA LEU A 13 14.46 -2.50 1.02
C LEU A 13 14.58 -0.98 1.03
N VAL A 14 15.56 -0.50 1.77
CA VAL A 14 16.15 0.83 1.58
C VAL A 14 16.86 0.79 0.23
N VAL A 15 16.19 1.23 -0.84
CA VAL A 15 16.83 1.37 -2.15
C VAL A 15 17.35 2.81 -2.24
N ALA A 16 18.66 2.96 -2.02
CA ALA A 16 19.37 4.18 -2.34
C ALA A 16 19.34 4.39 -3.86
N PHE A 17 18.59 5.39 -4.33
CA PHE A 17 18.63 5.79 -5.74
C PHE A 17 19.78 6.81 -5.96
N PRO A 18 20.56 6.67 -7.05
CA PRO A 18 21.60 7.62 -7.39
C PRO A 18 20.98 8.91 -7.96
N LEU A 19 21.59 10.01 -7.56
CA LEU A 19 21.25 11.39 -7.88
C LEU A 19 21.65 11.71 -9.33
N ILE A 20 20.73 11.71 -10.31
CA ILE A 20 21.01 12.28 -11.64
C ILE A 20 19.81 13.02 -12.25
N ASN A 21 20.09 14.31 -12.51
CA ASN A 21 19.53 15.28 -13.45
C ASN A 21 18.18 15.97 -13.22
N LEU A 22 18.37 17.20 -12.73
CA LEU A 22 17.57 18.41 -12.85
C LEU A 22 17.14 18.70 -14.30
N GLN A 23 15.92 19.23 -14.42
CA GLN A 23 15.22 19.75 -15.63
C GLN A 23 14.53 18.75 -16.56
N ALA A 24 13.36 18.28 -16.11
CA ALA A 24 12.16 18.20 -16.95
C ALA A 24 10.92 18.39 -16.06
N GLN A 25 10.18 19.49 -16.29
CA GLN A 25 8.77 19.71 -15.92
C GLN A 25 8.21 18.86 -14.75
N ASN A 26 8.24 19.42 -13.53
CA ASN A 26 7.91 18.84 -12.21
C ASN A 26 6.56 18.09 -12.09
N ASP A 27 6.43 16.91 -12.69
CA ASP A 27 5.57 15.88 -12.15
C ASP A 27 6.33 15.20 -11.00
N SER A 28 5.99 15.55 -9.76
CA SER A 28 6.50 14.89 -8.55
C SER A 28 6.52 13.37 -8.72
N ASP A 29 7.62 12.69 -8.35
CA ASP A 29 7.89 11.28 -8.70
C ASP A 29 6.71 10.33 -8.43
N TRP A 30 5.94 10.60 -7.37
CA TRP A 30 4.77 9.79 -7.02
C TRP A 30 3.65 9.82 -8.08
N LYS A 31 3.45 10.93 -8.80
CA LYS A 31 2.44 11.01 -9.87
C LYS A 31 2.83 10.13 -11.04
N LYS A 32 4.12 10.14 -11.40
CA LYS A 32 4.66 9.29 -12.46
C LYS A 32 4.50 7.81 -12.08
N GLN A 33 4.86 7.44 -10.85
CA GLN A 33 4.68 6.09 -10.32
C GLN A 33 3.20 5.66 -10.34
N LEU A 34 2.26 6.51 -9.89
CA LEU A 34 0.83 6.18 -9.96
C LEU A 34 0.33 6.03 -11.39
N LYS A 35 0.81 6.85 -12.33
CA LYS A 35 0.45 6.73 -13.75
C LYS A 35 0.97 5.42 -14.36
N GLU A 36 2.20 5.02 -14.03
CA GLU A 36 2.77 3.74 -14.45
C GLU A 36 1.96 2.55 -13.89
N ILE A 37 1.56 2.61 -12.62
CA ILE A 37 0.69 1.60 -12.01
C ILE A 37 -0.68 1.55 -12.70
N GLN A 38 -1.28 2.70 -13.00
CA GLN A 38 -2.58 2.80 -13.69
C GLN A 38 -2.54 2.20 -15.11
N GLN A 39 -1.39 2.26 -15.78
CA GLN A 39 -1.18 1.76 -17.14
C GLN A 39 -0.63 0.34 -17.19
N ASN A 40 -0.44 -0.33 -16.05
CA ASN A 40 0.19 -1.65 -15.99
C ASN A 40 -0.77 -2.76 -16.47
N GLU A 41 -0.59 -3.20 -17.72
CA GLU A 41 -1.39 -4.26 -18.33
C GLU A 41 -1.17 -5.63 -17.68
N MET A 42 0.04 -5.93 -17.21
CA MET A 42 0.33 -7.21 -16.54
C MET A 42 -0.51 -7.39 -15.28
N LEU A 43 -0.73 -6.33 -14.49
CA LEU A 43 -1.62 -6.39 -13.33
C LEU A 43 -3.05 -6.76 -13.76
N ARG A 44 -3.51 -6.27 -14.91
CA ARG A 44 -4.84 -6.53 -15.46
C ARG A 44 -4.99 -7.98 -15.87
N ASP A 45 -4.01 -8.48 -16.62
CA ASP A 45 -4.02 -9.84 -17.17
C ASP A 45 -3.93 -10.90 -16.07
N LYS A 46 -3.17 -10.61 -15.00
CA LYS A 46 -3.05 -11.46 -13.82
C LYS A 46 -4.23 -11.28 -12.82
N GLY A 47 -5.23 -10.46 -13.12
CA GLY A 47 -6.42 -10.28 -12.27
C GLY A 47 -6.17 -9.51 -10.96
N TYR A 48 -5.12 -8.70 -10.87
CA TYR A 48 -4.85 -7.85 -9.71
C TYR A 48 -5.70 -6.57 -9.72
N PRO A 49 -5.89 -5.93 -8.54
CA PRO A 49 -6.47 -4.59 -8.43
C PRO A 49 -5.91 -3.59 -9.43
N GLN A 50 -6.80 -2.95 -10.18
CA GLN A 50 -6.50 -1.93 -11.17
C GLN A 50 -6.67 -0.55 -10.57
N LEU A 51 -5.63 0.28 -10.60
CA LEU A 51 -5.77 1.69 -10.21
C LEU A 51 -6.61 2.41 -11.27
N VAL A 52 -7.68 3.10 -10.86
CA VAL A 52 -8.61 3.78 -11.77
C VAL A 52 -8.42 5.29 -11.70
N SER A 53 -8.21 5.83 -10.50
CA SER A 53 -7.98 7.26 -10.30
C SER A 53 -7.27 7.54 -8.98
N TYR A 54 -6.75 8.75 -8.85
CA TYR A 54 -6.14 9.24 -7.62
C TYR A 54 -6.45 10.73 -7.40
N ALA A 55 -6.58 11.13 -6.13
CA ALA A 55 -6.91 12.49 -5.75
C ALA A 55 -6.10 12.93 -4.51
N LEU A 56 -5.31 13.99 -4.67
CA LEU A 56 -4.58 14.62 -3.56
C LEU A 56 -5.57 15.09 -2.49
N GLN A 57 -5.36 14.68 -1.24
CA GLN A 57 -6.22 15.04 -0.11
C GLN A 57 -5.64 16.20 0.70
N GLY A 58 -4.31 16.27 0.82
CA GLY A 58 -3.63 17.33 1.56
C GLY A 58 -2.24 16.92 2.05
N GLU A 59 -1.65 17.79 2.85
CA GLU A 59 -0.33 17.62 3.47
C GLU A 59 -0.45 17.45 4.99
N VAL A 60 0.40 16.61 5.56
CA VAL A 60 0.52 16.39 7.00
C VAL A 60 1.43 17.48 7.58
N LYS A 61 0.87 18.46 8.28
CA LYS A 61 1.58 19.65 8.76
C LYS A 61 1.95 19.57 10.23
N THR A 62 1.30 18.71 11.01
CA THR A 62 1.52 18.64 12.45
C THR A 62 1.79 17.22 12.93
N VAL A 63 2.45 17.10 14.08
CA VAL A 63 2.68 15.82 14.77
C VAL A 63 1.36 15.10 15.07
N ASP A 64 0.29 15.83 15.40
CA ASP A 64 -1.00 15.24 15.70
C ASP A 64 -1.71 14.72 14.44
N GLU A 65 -1.61 15.42 13.31
CA GLU A 65 -2.08 14.92 12.02
C GLU A 65 -1.30 13.66 11.61
N MET A 66 0.01 13.63 11.84
CA MET A 66 0.86 12.47 11.58
C MET A 66 0.44 11.26 12.44
N LYS A 67 0.19 11.46 13.74
CA LYS A 67 -0.32 10.40 14.63
C LYS A 67 -1.67 9.87 14.18
N ARG A 68 -2.59 10.76 13.76
CA ARG A 68 -3.91 10.37 13.23
C ARG A 68 -3.78 9.59 11.92
N LEU A 69 -2.89 10.02 11.03
CA LEU A 69 -2.60 9.33 9.78
C LEU A 69 -2.11 7.90 10.04
N LYS A 70 -1.09 7.72 10.89
CA LYS A 70 -0.57 6.39 11.26
C LYS A 70 -1.67 5.49 11.82
N LYS A 71 -2.51 6.01 12.72
CA LYS A 71 -3.66 5.27 13.25
C LYS A 71 -4.67 4.89 12.17
N LYS A 72 -4.94 5.78 11.21
CA LYS A 72 -5.84 5.50 10.08
C LYS A 72 -5.28 4.42 9.16
N LEU A 73 -3.98 4.43 8.89
CA LEU A 73 -3.31 3.37 8.12
C LEU A 73 -3.33 2.03 8.85
N LEU A 74 -3.30 2.02 10.19
CA LEU A 74 -3.42 0.78 10.97
C LEU A 74 -4.88 0.36 11.23
N SER A 75 -5.88 1.02 10.61
CA SER A 75 -7.28 0.66 10.78
C SER A 75 -7.55 -0.76 10.31
N GLN A 76 -8.26 -1.54 11.15
CA GLN A 76 -8.55 -2.94 10.84
C GLN A 76 -9.67 -3.13 9.81
N THR A 77 -10.47 -2.10 9.56
CA THR A 77 -11.67 -2.17 8.71
C THR A 77 -11.56 -1.33 7.46
N ASP A 78 -10.76 -0.26 7.49
CA ASP A 78 -10.80 0.78 6.46
C ASP A 78 -9.70 0.62 5.40
N ASN A 79 -8.78 -0.32 5.61
CA ASN A 79 -7.69 -0.62 4.68
C ASN A 79 -7.80 -2.05 4.19
N TYR A 80 -7.50 -2.25 2.91
CA TYR A 80 -7.56 -3.54 2.24
C TYR A 80 -6.18 -3.99 1.81
N LEU A 81 -5.94 -5.30 1.91
CA LEU A 81 -4.72 -5.97 1.48
C LEU A 81 -5.08 -7.00 0.41
N PRO A 82 -4.29 -7.13 -0.67
CA PRO A 82 -4.46 -8.21 -1.63
C PRO A 82 -4.08 -9.53 -0.97
N VAL A 83 -4.99 -10.52 -1.06
CA VAL A 83 -4.82 -11.86 -0.54
C VAL A 83 -5.19 -12.84 -1.64
N VAL A 84 -4.32 -13.82 -1.90
CA VAL A 84 -4.63 -14.90 -2.85
C VAL A 84 -5.53 -15.91 -2.16
N ASN A 85 -6.72 -16.12 -2.71
CA ASN A 85 -7.62 -17.19 -2.33
C ASN A 85 -7.05 -18.52 -2.86
N LYS A 86 -6.85 -19.49 -1.96
CA LYS A 86 -6.21 -20.77 -2.30
C LYS A 86 -7.12 -21.73 -3.06
N GLU A 87 -8.42 -21.50 -3.04
CA GLU A 87 -9.41 -22.42 -3.64
C GLU A 87 -9.58 -22.16 -5.13
N ASN A 88 -9.50 -20.90 -5.55
CA ASN A 88 -9.72 -20.48 -6.94
C ASN A 88 -8.54 -19.68 -7.52
N GLU A 89 -7.45 -19.51 -6.76
CA GLU A 89 -6.25 -18.75 -7.13
C GLU A 89 -6.51 -17.27 -7.46
N CYS A 90 -7.70 -16.76 -7.18
CA CYS A 90 -8.06 -15.37 -7.42
C CYS A 90 -7.52 -14.46 -6.31
N VAL A 91 -7.20 -13.23 -6.68
CA VAL A 91 -6.85 -12.17 -5.73
C VAL A 91 -8.12 -11.57 -5.16
N GLU A 92 -8.19 -11.46 -3.84
CA GLU A 92 -9.24 -10.75 -3.11
C GLU A 92 -8.64 -9.58 -2.33
N LEU A 93 -9.45 -8.56 -2.08
CA LEU A 93 -9.09 -7.45 -1.20
C LEU A 93 -9.82 -7.62 0.12
N LEU A 94 -9.06 -7.94 1.18
CA LEU A 94 -9.58 -8.17 2.52
C LEU A 94 -9.01 -7.15 3.51
N ASN A 95 -9.83 -6.70 4.45
CA ASN A 95 -9.36 -5.90 5.57
C ASN A 95 -8.76 -6.78 6.68
N LEU A 96 -8.01 -6.18 7.61
CA LEU A 96 -7.36 -6.93 8.68
C LEU A 96 -8.35 -7.68 9.58
N LYS A 97 -9.58 -7.16 9.76
CA LYS A 97 -10.63 -7.85 10.53
C LYS A 97 -11.08 -9.15 9.84
N GLU A 98 -11.20 -9.15 8.51
CA GLU A 98 -11.49 -10.33 7.71
C GLU A 98 -10.33 -11.32 7.74
N ILE A 99 -9.10 -10.83 7.55
CA ILE A 99 -7.88 -11.64 7.64
C ILE A 99 -7.75 -12.28 9.03
N GLN A 100 -8.10 -11.54 10.08
CA GLN A 100 -8.05 -12.05 11.46
C GLN A 100 -8.97 -13.26 11.66
N LYS A 101 -10.14 -13.30 11.02
CA LYS A 101 -11.05 -14.46 11.08
C LYS A 101 -10.43 -15.71 10.43
N ILE A 102 -9.61 -15.51 9.40
CA ILE A 102 -8.98 -16.59 8.63
C ILE A 102 -7.68 -17.08 9.28
N ARG A 103 -6.86 -16.15 9.80
CA ARG A 103 -5.48 -16.40 10.25
C ARG A 103 -5.30 -16.40 11.77
N GLY A 104 -6.31 -15.97 12.52
CA GLY A 104 -6.22 -15.81 13.97
C GLY A 104 -5.64 -14.46 14.41
N LYS A 105 -5.96 -14.08 15.66
CA LYS A 105 -5.66 -12.77 16.26
C LYS A 105 -4.17 -12.47 16.43
N GLU A 106 -3.37 -13.49 16.73
CA GLU A 106 -1.94 -13.31 17.02
C GLU A 106 -1.17 -12.86 15.78
N ASN A 107 -1.42 -13.46 14.62
CA ASN A 107 -0.77 -13.12 13.35
C ASN A 107 -1.06 -11.66 12.94
N VAL A 108 -2.32 -11.23 13.08
CA VAL A 108 -2.73 -9.86 12.74
C VAL A 108 -2.12 -8.84 13.72
N SER A 109 -2.08 -9.16 15.02
CA SER A 109 -1.45 -8.30 16.03
C SER A 109 0.05 -8.09 15.77
N ALA A 110 0.77 -9.15 15.39
CA ALA A 110 2.18 -9.06 15.04
C ALA A 110 2.40 -8.16 13.79
N THR A 111 1.55 -8.32 12.76
CA THR A 111 1.61 -7.50 11.55
C THR A 111 1.36 -6.02 11.84
N ILE A 112 0.34 -5.70 12.65
CA ILE A 112 0.04 -4.31 13.07
C ILE A 112 1.23 -3.71 13.82
N LYS A 113 1.87 -4.48 14.70
CA LYS A 113 3.05 -4.02 15.44
C LYS A 113 4.19 -3.66 14.49
N SER A 114 4.55 -4.55 13.56
CA SER A 114 5.62 -4.29 12.59
C SER A 114 5.33 -3.12 11.66
N LEU A 115 4.07 -2.96 11.21
CA LEU A 115 3.67 -1.79 10.42
C LEU A 115 3.75 -0.50 11.22
N SER A 116 3.37 -0.52 12.50
CA SER A 116 3.50 0.65 13.38
C SER A 116 4.96 1.08 13.51
N GLU A 117 5.87 0.13 13.74
CA GLU A 117 7.31 0.39 13.84
C GLU A 117 7.86 0.97 12.52
N TYR A 118 7.46 0.40 11.37
CA TYR A 118 7.83 0.93 10.06
C TYR A 118 7.34 2.37 9.85
N PHE A 119 6.08 2.66 10.18
CA PHE A 119 5.50 4.00 10.04
C PHE A 119 6.20 5.04 10.92
N ASP A 120 6.73 4.63 12.06
CA ASP A 120 7.52 5.52 12.92
C ASP A 120 8.82 6.00 12.28
N HIS A 121 9.37 5.24 11.34
CA HIS A 121 10.56 5.63 10.59
C HIS A 121 10.25 6.38 9.29
N VAL A 122 9.21 5.97 8.56
CA VAL A 122 9.00 6.46 7.19
C VAL A 122 7.96 7.55 7.06
N ILE A 123 6.97 7.65 7.94
CA ILE A 123 5.92 8.67 7.83
C ILE A 123 6.34 9.90 8.64
N GLN A 124 6.58 11.00 7.93
CA GLN A 124 7.09 12.25 8.48
C GLN A 124 6.17 13.43 8.13
N GLN A 125 6.35 14.55 8.84
CA GLN A 125 5.70 15.82 8.51
C GLN A 125 6.14 16.30 7.12
N GLY A 126 5.25 17.00 6.41
CA GLY A 126 5.45 17.46 5.03
C GLY A 126 5.04 16.44 3.97
N MET A 127 4.74 15.19 4.37
CA MET A 127 4.20 14.19 3.45
C MET A 127 2.77 14.50 3.05
N ARG A 128 2.39 14.06 1.85
CA ARG A 128 1.06 14.27 1.30
C ARG A 128 0.28 12.97 1.32
N THR A 129 -1.04 13.10 1.44
CA THR A 129 -1.96 11.98 1.37
C THR A 129 -2.74 12.04 0.07
N VAL A 130 -2.87 10.89 -0.58
CA VAL A 130 -3.55 10.73 -1.85
C VAL A 130 -4.57 9.62 -1.68
N LYS A 131 -5.83 9.89 -2.03
CA LYS A 131 -6.85 8.86 -2.11
C LYS A 131 -6.69 8.14 -3.44
N LEU A 132 -6.56 6.82 -3.40
CA LEU A 132 -6.51 5.97 -4.59
C LEU A 132 -7.84 5.23 -4.72
N THR A 133 -8.34 5.13 -5.94
CA THR A 133 -9.55 4.36 -6.26
C THR A 133 -9.17 3.19 -7.14
N TRP A 134 -9.51 1.99 -6.69
CA TRP A 134 -9.16 0.73 -7.31
C TRP A 134 -10.40 0.01 -7.80
N LYS A 135 -10.24 -0.76 -8.88
CA LYS A 135 -11.24 -1.72 -9.33
C LYS A 135 -10.65 -3.13 -9.27
N LEU A 136 -11.37 -4.04 -8.63
CA LEU A 136 -11.05 -5.47 -8.64
C LEU A 136 -12.36 -6.23 -8.85
N HIS A 137 -12.39 -7.07 -9.88
CA HIS A 137 -13.64 -7.67 -10.36
C HIS A 137 -14.71 -6.59 -10.63
N SER A 138 -15.92 -6.78 -10.14
CA SER A 138 -17.04 -5.83 -10.25
C SER A 138 -17.15 -4.85 -9.07
N LYS A 139 -16.11 -4.74 -8.23
CA LYS A 139 -16.11 -3.90 -7.02
C LYS A 139 -15.10 -2.77 -7.10
N THR A 140 -15.45 -1.65 -6.47
CA THR A 140 -14.60 -0.48 -6.32
C THR A 140 -14.12 -0.39 -4.87
N TYR A 141 -12.84 -0.08 -4.70
CA TYR A 141 -12.18 0.04 -3.41
C TYR A 141 -11.47 1.38 -3.32
N GLU A 142 -11.29 1.89 -2.11
CA GLU A 142 -10.47 3.07 -1.84
C GLU A 142 -9.32 2.71 -0.91
N SER A 143 -8.17 3.34 -1.12
CA SER A 143 -7.04 3.26 -0.20
C SER A 143 -6.43 4.64 0.05
N LEU A 144 -5.79 4.79 1.21
CA LEU A 144 -5.05 5.99 1.58
C LEU A 144 -3.57 5.77 1.31
N CYS A 145 -3.06 6.45 0.30
CA CYS A 145 -1.65 6.44 -0.06
C CYS A 145 -0.92 7.64 0.56
N VAL A 146 0.28 7.39 1.07
CA VAL A 146 1.20 8.41 1.56
C VAL A 146 2.30 8.59 0.52
N VAL A 147 2.54 9.84 0.14
CA VAL A 147 3.53 10.21 -0.86
C VAL A 147 4.44 11.32 -0.34
N SER A 148 5.67 11.32 -0.83
CA SER A 148 6.65 12.40 -0.68
C SER A 148 6.99 12.96 -2.05
N ASP A 149 7.81 14.01 -2.10
CA ASP A 149 8.31 14.51 -3.39
C ASP A 149 9.16 13.46 -4.14
N ASN A 150 9.79 12.53 -3.42
CA ASN A 150 10.62 11.45 -3.94
C ASN A 150 9.84 10.18 -4.33
N GLY A 151 8.51 10.19 -4.24
CA GLY A 151 7.68 9.04 -4.62
C GLY A 151 6.70 8.55 -3.55
N ILE A 152 6.07 7.42 -3.86
CA ILE A 152 5.14 6.71 -2.97
C ILE A 152 5.91 6.18 -1.77
N VAL A 153 5.44 6.56 -0.57
CA VAL A 153 6.01 6.11 0.70
C VAL A 153 5.30 4.86 1.20
N TYR A 154 3.96 4.84 1.07
CA TYR A 154 3.16 3.72 1.54
C TYR A 154 1.78 3.68 0.89
N ASP A 155 1.35 2.49 0.51
CA ASP A 155 -0.06 2.14 0.26
C ASP A 155 -0.21 0.62 0.44
N HIS A 156 -1.29 0.21 1.12
CA HIS A 156 -1.52 -1.21 1.46
C HIS A 156 -1.64 -2.11 0.23
N ILE A 157 -2.21 -1.60 -0.86
CA ILE A 157 -2.42 -2.38 -2.08
C ILE A 157 -1.12 -2.37 -2.87
N ILE A 158 -0.55 -1.20 -3.17
CA ILE A 158 0.66 -1.08 -4.00
C ILE A 158 1.84 -1.86 -3.43
N MET A 159 2.13 -1.72 -2.13
CA MET A 159 3.28 -2.42 -1.53
C MET A 159 3.15 -3.94 -1.60
N ASN A 160 1.93 -4.47 -1.58
CA ASN A 160 1.70 -5.90 -1.65
C ASN A 160 1.52 -6.40 -3.09
N LEU A 161 1.21 -5.54 -4.07
CA LEU A 161 1.22 -5.90 -5.49
C LEU A 161 2.64 -6.15 -6.00
N MET A 162 3.62 -5.35 -5.55
CA MET A 162 5.03 -5.48 -5.96
C MET A 162 5.71 -6.75 -5.43
N ILE A 163 5.06 -7.51 -4.55
CA ILE A 163 5.57 -8.75 -3.96
C ILE A 163 5.10 -9.99 -4.74
N VAL A 164 4.01 -9.88 -5.52
CA VAL A 164 3.40 -11.02 -6.22
C VAL A 164 3.63 -10.96 -7.74
N SER A 165 4.28 -9.90 -8.25
CA SER A 165 4.60 -9.72 -9.67
C SER A 165 5.85 -10.45 -10.10
#